data_AF-A0A815DXH5-F1
#
_entry.id   AF-A0A815DXH5-F1
#
_cell.length_a   1.000
_cell.length_b   1.000
_cell.length_c   1.000
_cell.angle_alpha   90.00
_cell.angle_beta   90.00
_cell.angle_gamma   90.00
#
_symmetry.space_group_name_H-M   'P 1'
#
loop_
_entity.id
_entity.type
_entity.pdbx_description
1 polymer ?
#
loop_
_entity_poly.entity_id
_entity_poly.type
_entity_poly.pdbx_seq_one_letter_code
_entity_poly.pdbx_strand_id
1 'polypeptide(L)'
;MFPIRRFGTFMSRISLTVLLLSASLFFIFGFKKYLSQTDSQQYVPAGRNLIKKHIHEHHDHDHDQHDVIQQSQSIIRQEVVKLNIDPIESISTLEKRRLLQQNDSAATETTKIGEKTIAVYVHFDLKGAAPKLSYFEQLFPLIRKWGATGVCMEYEDMFPFDGIVSNITHKQAYTKNDIENINKLAKENHLEVMPLLQTYGHLEFLLKLEEFIDVRENPRYPQVITPCTNKTYPILFAMIDQYLSLHPDIRLFHIGHDEVYYFLTHPSCAEFQRVTGIRSQYDLFAYHLSIIAKYIRKKNPNIRLFIWHDVLQNLNMEMIHKYKLIDLINPVLWSYREDMTVEGFASSSQAALFGQYKSLWGASAYKGSTNEIATTSDVRHHYENQVSWIKQLKLYIPTTWANFDGIMITGWSRYDHFLSLCELLPYSIPSLAFSLAAWREPFKSLPKMDIYENKELQKYVQNELQCSSAIHLTAQEHAIKQGPKCKFPGSKIYEALMSLPSLWAKVDEAEFFVDKYVTDLHIKFNYIHVKRGEECLDKLNPVVPLLKQFIDSFRKSMDEVFPPQVAIEWLETYFMKSYRSVIHRYEFIKRAVKEQKAWLPRPIPDNDTLEMNTKNKR
;
A
#
# COMPACT_ATOMS: atom_id res chain seq x y z
N MET A 1 37.99 46.16 -12.34
CA MET A 1 37.51 46.03 -13.74
C MET A 1 37.50 44.55 -14.12
N PHE A 2 36.43 44.11 -14.80
CA PHE A 2 36.37 42.93 -15.68
C PHE A 2 36.45 43.43 -17.15
N PRO A 3 36.30 42.64 -18.26
CA PRO A 3 36.17 41.17 -18.44
C PRO A 3 37.49 40.50 -18.96
N ILE A 4 37.69 39.50 -19.86
CA ILE A 4 36.93 38.82 -20.96
C ILE A 4 37.32 37.32 -21.13
N ARG A 5 36.29 36.47 -21.33
CA ARG A 5 36.12 35.22 -22.14
C ARG A 5 37.35 34.34 -22.52
N ARG A 6 37.37 33.05 -22.13
CA ARG A 6 36.89 31.81 -22.84
C ARG A 6 37.70 31.37 -24.08
N PHE A 7 38.10 30.09 -24.09
CA PHE A 7 37.70 29.10 -25.11
C PHE A 7 37.80 27.66 -24.54
N GLY A 8 37.08 26.71 -25.13
CA GLY A 8 37.32 25.25 -24.96
C GLY A 8 38.04 24.69 -26.21
N THR A 9 38.25 23.38 -26.41
CA THR A 9 37.61 22.17 -25.81
C THR A 9 38.54 20.94 -25.95
N PHE A 10 38.00 19.74 -25.69
CA PHE A 10 38.40 18.40 -26.20
C PHE A 10 39.21 17.44 -25.29
N MET A 11 38.83 16.16 -25.37
CA MET A 11 39.28 14.96 -24.62
C MET A 11 39.10 15.01 -23.08
N SER A 12 38.54 14.00 -22.41
CA SER A 12 38.46 12.57 -22.76
C SER A 12 37.12 11.91 -22.39
N ARG A 13 36.83 10.75 -23.03
CA ARG A 13 35.84 9.76 -22.58
C ARG A 13 36.60 8.49 -22.20
N ILE A 14 36.54 8.07 -20.93
CA ILE A 14 36.92 6.76 -20.33
C ILE A 14 36.93 7.00 -18.80
N SER A 15 36.37 6.16 -17.92
CA SER A 15 35.37 5.10 -18.09
C SER A 15 34.63 4.92 -16.75
N LEU A 16 33.31 5.17 -16.71
CA LEU A 16 32.52 5.07 -15.47
C LEU A 16 32.41 3.61 -14.97
N THR A 17 32.56 2.65 -15.89
CA THR A 17 32.50 1.20 -15.63
C THR A 17 33.56 0.72 -14.63
N VAL A 18 34.70 1.41 -14.53
CA VAL A 18 35.81 1.03 -13.62
C VAL A 18 35.44 1.33 -12.15
N LEU A 19 34.64 2.37 -11.90
CA LEU A 19 34.22 2.78 -10.55
C LEU A 19 33.08 1.90 -9.99
N LEU A 20 32.30 1.24 -10.84
CA LEU A 20 31.25 0.31 -10.42
C LEU A 20 31.77 -1.12 -10.14
N LEU A 21 32.92 -1.50 -10.72
CA LEU A 21 33.52 -2.83 -10.49
C LEU A 21 34.27 -2.94 -9.15
N SER A 22 34.78 -1.84 -8.60
CA SER A 22 35.51 -1.84 -7.32
C SER A 22 34.60 -1.99 -6.10
N ALA A 23 33.37 -1.45 -6.15
CA ALA A 23 32.39 -1.56 -5.07
C ALA A 23 31.91 -3.01 -4.85
N SER A 24 31.59 -3.71 -5.95
CA SER A 24 31.06 -5.08 -5.93
C SER A 24 32.05 -6.12 -5.37
N LEU A 25 33.36 -5.90 -5.57
CA LEU A 25 34.39 -6.82 -5.08
C LEU A 25 34.59 -6.76 -3.56
N PHE A 26 34.34 -5.62 -2.92
CA PHE A 26 34.49 -5.48 -1.46
C PHE A 26 33.42 -6.26 -0.67
N PHE A 27 32.18 -6.27 -1.15
CA PHE A 27 31.09 -7.01 -0.51
C PHE A 27 31.30 -8.53 -0.55
N ILE A 28 31.79 -9.06 -1.69
CA ILE A 28 31.96 -10.51 -1.90
C ILE A 28 33.07 -11.11 -1.00
N PHE A 29 34.13 -10.35 -0.70
CA PHE A 29 35.20 -10.81 0.21
C PHE A 29 34.92 -10.55 1.69
N GLY A 30 34.15 -9.51 2.04
CA GLY A 30 33.82 -9.22 3.45
C GLY A 30 32.99 -10.32 4.11
N PHE A 31 31.93 -10.80 3.45
CA PHE A 31 30.98 -11.74 4.04
C PHE A 31 31.56 -13.15 4.29
N LYS A 32 32.54 -13.57 3.47
CA LYS A 32 33.08 -14.94 3.51
C LYS A 32 34.01 -15.23 4.70
N LYS A 33 34.34 -14.22 5.52
CA LYS A 33 35.19 -14.35 6.72
C LYS A 33 34.41 -14.42 8.05
N TYR A 34 33.10 -14.14 8.04
CA TYR A 34 32.28 -14.07 9.26
C TYR A 34 31.48 -15.36 9.56
N LEU A 35 31.57 -16.38 8.69
CA LEU A 35 30.80 -17.63 8.77
C LEU A 35 31.67 -18.89 8.93
N SER A 36 32.91 -18.74 9.43
CA SER A 36 33.85 -19.86 9.58
C SER A 36 34.47 -20.02 10.97
N GLN A 37 33.95 -19.32 12.00
CA GLN A 37 34.40 -19.44 13.40
C GLN A 37 33.27 -19.22 14.40
N THR A 38 32.57 -20.29 14.77
CA THR A 38 32.34 -20.73 16.17
C THR A 38 31.51 -22.01 16.13
N ASP A 39 32.04 -23.09 16.72
CA ASP A 39 31.30 -24.34 16.91
C ASP A 39 31.66 -24.95 18.26
N SER A 40 30.70 -25.67 18.86
CA SER A 40 30.79 -26.49 20.08
C SER A 40 31.06 -25.84 21.46
N GLN A 41 30.04 -25.97 22.31
CA GLN A 41 30.07 -26.43 23.73
C GLN A 41 30.41 -25.50 24.93
N GLN A 42 29.70 -25.81 26.04
CA GLN A 42 29.83 -25.37 27.45
C GLN A 42 29.64 -23.85 27.70
N TYR A 43 28.63 -23.40 28.47
CA TYR A 43 28.37 -23.76 29.87
C TYR A 43 26.87 -23.78 30.26
N VAL A 44 26.56 -24.38 31.43
CA VAL A 44 25.23 -24.39 32.07
C VAL A 44 25.38 -24.10 33.57
N PRO A 45 24.54 -23.22 34.16
CA PRO A 45 23.81 -23.66 35.36
C PRO A 45 22.35 -23.16 35.45
N ALA A 46 21.48 -24.11 35.85
CA ALA A 46 20.24 -23.99 36.65
C ALA A 46 19.37 -22.70 36.61
N GLY A 47 18.11 -22.85 36.17
CA GLY A 47 17.05 -21.83 36.28
C GLY A 47 15.60 -22.35 36.30
N ARG A 48 15.37 -23.65 36.57
CA ARG A 48 14.01 -24.22 36.66
C ARG A 48 13.40 -24.03 38.04
N ASN A 49 12.42 -23.13 38.17
CA ASN A 49 11.23 -23.26 39.06
C ASN A 49 10.41 -21.97 39.08
N LEU A 50 9.33 -21.86 38.28
CA LEU A 50 8.15 -21.00 38.59
C LEU A 50 6.93 -21.18 37.64
N ILE A 51 6.63 -22.41 37.20
CA ILE A 51 5.32 -22.74 36.58
C ILE A 51 4.58 -23.69 37.52
N LYS A 52 3.90 -23.13 38.53
CA LYS A 52 2.94 -23.89 39.37
C LYS A 52 1.98 -23.03 40.22
N LYS A 53 1.51 -21.89 39.70
CA LYS A 53 0.44 -21.10 40.35
C LYS A 53 -0.32 -20.14 39.42
N HIS A 54 -1.17 -20.67 38.52
CA HIS A 54 -2.38 -20.06 37.94
C HIS A 54 -3.08 -21.03 36.96
N ILE A 55 -3.37 -22.26 37.40
CA ILE A 55 -4.27 -23.20 36.69
C ILE A 55 -5.23 -23.78 37.74
N HIS A 56 -6.17 -22.94 38.18
CA HIS A 56 -7.32 -23.29 39.00
C HIS A 56 -8.32 -22.13 38.98
N GLU A 57 -9.17 -22.13 37.96
CA GLU A 57 -10.53 -21.54 37.87
C GLU A 57 -10.93 -21.52 36.37
N HIS A 58 -12.23 -21.60 36.07
CA HIS A 58 -12.81 -21.73 34.73
C HIS A 58 -12.43 -22.99 33.91
N HIS A 59 -12.78 -24.16 34.43
CA HIS A 59 -13.37 -25.21 33.59
C HIS A 59 -14.88 -25.21 33.82
N ASP A 60 -15.65 -24.82 32.81
CA ASP A 60 -17.01 -25.30 32.46
C ASP A 60 -17.61 -24.37 31.40
N HIS A 61 -17.46 -24.72 30.10
CA HIS A 61 -18.40 -24.42 29.00
C HIS A 61 -17.93 -24.89 27.60
N ASP A 62 -16.66 -25.28 27.40
CA ASP A 62 -16.09 -25.59 26.07
C ASP A 62 -16.73 -26.78 25.31
N HIS A 63 -17.58 -27.58 25.94
CA HIS A 63 -17.96 -28.89 25.40
C HIS A 63 -18.92 -28.83 24.19
N ASP A 64 -19.72 -27.76 24.05
CA ASP A 64 -20.71 -27.63 22.94
C ASP A 64 -20.11 -27.07 21.64
N GLN A 65 -19.07 -26.23 21.71
CA GLN A 65 -18.48 -25.64 20.50
C GLN A 65 -17.69 -26.66 19.67
N HIS A 66 -17.09 -27.64 20.34
CA HIS A 66 -16.16 -28.56 19.70
C HIS A 66 -16.84 -29.53 18.71
N ASP A 67 -18.09 -29.91 18.97
CA ASP A 67 -18.88 -30.80 18.11
C ASP A 67 -19.46 -30.08 16.89
N VAL A 68 -19.86 -28.80 17.03
CA VAL A 68 -20.31 -27.96 15.90
C VAL A 68 -19.18 -27.76 14.89
N ILE A 69 -17.94 -27.56 15.37
CA ILE A 69 -16.75 -27.48 14.52
C ILE A 69 -16.49 -28.82 13.79
N GLN A 70 -16.61 -29.96 14.47
CA GLN A 70 -16.45 -31.27 13.84
C GLN A 70 -17.54 -31.57 12.79
N GLN A 71 -18.82 -31.23 13.07
CA GLN A 71 -19.89 -31.36 12.07
C GLN A 71 -19.60 -30.53 10.81
N SER A 72 -19.26 -29.24 10.98
CA SER A 72 -18.90 -28.34 9.87
C SER A 72 -17.73 -28.87 9.04
N GLN A 73 -16.66 -29.35 9.69
CA GLN A 73 -15.53 -29.97 9.00
C GLN A 73 -15.91 -31.28 8.27
N SER A 74 -16.86 -32.06 8.80
CA SER A 74 -17.35 -33.27 8.13
C SER A 74 -18.12 -32.95 6.84
N ILE A 75 -18.95 -31.91 6.86
CA ILE A 75 -19.75 -31.45 5.70
C ILE A 75 -18.82 -30.92 4.59
N ILE A 76 -17.83 -30.10 4.96
CA ILE A 76 -16.82 -29.58 4.01
C ILE A 76 -16.00 -30.71 3.38
N ARG A 77 -15.60 -31.73 4.16
CA ARG A 77 -14.95 -32.94 3.62
C ARG A 77 -15.84 -33.68 2.60
N GLN A 78 -17.16 -33.74 2.83
CA GLN A 78 -18.09 -34.38 1.89
C GLN A 78 -18.36 -33.54 0.63
N GLU A 79 -18.35 -32.21 0.70
CA GLU A 79 -18.40 -31.33 -0.49
C GLU A 79 -17.15 -31.51 -1.38
N VAL A 80 -15.95 -31.52 -0.79
CA VAL A 80 -14.68 -31.62 -1.53
C VAL A 80 -14.55 -32.95 -2.28
N VAL A 81 -15.04 -34.06 -1.71
CA VAL A 81 -15.00 -35.39 -2.35
C VAL A 81 -16.02 -35.55 -3.50
N LYS A 82 -17.07 -34.71 -3.55
CA LYS A 82 -18.13 -34.80 -4.58
C LYS A 82 -17.78 -34.16 -5.93
N LEU A 83 -16.60 -33.55 -6.09
CA LEU A 83 -16.21 -32.79 -7.29
C LEU A 83 -15.72 -33.65 -8.48
N ASN A 84 -16.22 -34.89 -8.62
CA ASN A 84 -16.06 -35.68 -9.85
C ASN A 84 -17.09 -35.21 -10.89
N ILE A 85 -16.67 -35.16 -12.17
CA ILE A 85 -17.33 -34.35 -13.20
C ILE A 85 -17.98 -35.23 -14.28
N ASP A 86 -19.20 -34.87 -14.68
CA ASP A 86 -19.78 -35.16 -16.00
C ASP A 86 -20.60 -33.93 -16.50
N PRO A 87 -20.99 -33.85 -17.79
CA PRO A 87 -21.37 -32.58 -18.43
C PRO A 87 -22.77 -32.04 -18.09
N ILE A 88 -22.92 -30.72 -18.16
CA ILE A 88 -24.19 -29.98 -17.98
C ILE A 88 -24.76 -29.58 -19.34
N GLU A 89 -26.05 -29.86 -19.56
CA GLU A 89 -26.81 -29.43 -20.75
C GLU A 89 -27.23 -27.94 -20.71
N SER A 90 -27.77 -27.44 -21.82
CA SER A 90 -27.91 -26.00 -22.09
C SER A 90 -29.18 -25.36 -21.50
N ILE A 91 -29.07 -24.09 -21.10
CA ILE A 91 -30.19 -23.22 -20.73
C ILE A 91 -30.40 -22.16 -21.84
N SER A 92 -31.67 -21.85 -22.13
CA SER A 92 -32.10 -21.26 -23.40
C SER A 92 -31.74 -19.77 -23.60
N THR A 93 -31.70 -19.35 -24.87
CA THR A 93 -31.19 -18.06 -25.34
C THR A 93 -32.10 -16.85 -25.10
N LEU A 94 -33.25 -17.03 -24.43
CA LEU A 94 -34.32 -16.01 -24.36
C LEU A 94 -34.13 -14.98 -23.23
N GLU A 95 -33.74 -15.40 -22.03
CA GLU A 95 -33.65 -14.48 -20.87
C GLU A 95 -32.53 -13.45 -21.02
N LYS A 96 -31.41 -13.83 -21.65
CA LYS A 96 -30.28 -12.93 -21.93
C LYS A 96 -30.67 -11.69 -22.75
N ARG A 97 -31.70 -11.77 -23.59
CA ARG A 97 -32.16 -10.62 -24.39
C ARG A 97 -32.97 -9.61 -23.57
N ARG A 98 -33.65 -10.05 -22.50
CA ARG A 98 -34.55 -9.19 -21.71
C ARG A 98 -33.78 -8.26 -20.75
N LEU A 99 -32.66 -8.74 -20.22
CA LEU A 99 -31.77 -7.96 -19.32
C LEU A 99 -30.92 -6.91 -20.05
N LEU A 100 -30.66 -7.08 -21.35
CA LEU A 100 -29.85 -6.13 -22.13
C LEU A 100 -30.62 -4.86 -22.53
N GLN A 101 -31.96 -4.89 -22.62
CA GLN A 101 -32.76 -3.79 -23.18
C GLN A 101 -33.20 -2.71 -22.18
N GLN A 102 -32.82 -2.78 -20.89
CA GLN A 102 -33.25 -1.83 -19.87
C GLN A 102 -32.20 -0.78 -19.45
N ASN A 103 -30.98 -0.81 -20.00
CA ASN A 103 -29.89 0.10 -19.59
C ASN A 103 -29.59 1.25 -20.58
N ASP A 104 -30.17 1.27 -21.78
CA ASP A 104 -29.87 2.26 -22.84
C ASP A 104 -30.58 3.61 -22.65
N SER A 105 -30.43 4.24 -21.48
CA SER A 105 -31.01 5.57 -21.20
C SER A 105 -30.16 6.50 -20.31
N ALA A 106 -28.85 6.27 -20.23
CA ALA A 106 -27.90 7.18 -19.56
C ALA A 106 -26.64 7.42 -20.41
N ALA A 107 -26.76 8.29 -21.43
CA ALA A 107 -25.65 8.65 -22.32
C ALA A 107 -24.52 9.36 -21.55
N THR A 108 -23.54 8.59 -21.11
CA THR A 108 -22.39 9.05 -20.32
C THR A 108 -21.20 9.36 -21.26
N GLU A 109 -20.36 10.34 -20.89
CA GLU A 109 -19.08 10.55 -21.57
C GLU A 109 -18.20 9.29 -21.45
N THR A 110 -18.11 8.54 -22.54
CA THR A 110 -17.40 7.26 -22.59
C THR A 110 -15.96 7.45 -23.03
N THR A 111 -15.02 6.90 -22.27
CA THR A 111 -13.57 7.02 -22.49
C THR A 111 -13.13 6.18 -23.69
N LYS A 112 -13.40 6.64 -24.91
CA LYS A 112 -13.03 5.91 -26.14
C LYS A 112 -11.54 6.03 -26.48
N ILE A 113 -10.83 4.93 -26.73
CA ILE A 113 -9.52 4.91 -27.39
C ILE A 113 -9.69 4.22 -28.74
N GLY A 114 -9.45 4.97 -29.82
CA GLY A 114 -10.04 4.63 -31.12
C GLY A 114 -11.56 4.64 -30.99
N GLU A 115 -12.22 3.55 -31.38
CA GLU A 115 -13.66 3.38 -31.22
C GLU A 115 -14.06 2.76 -29.87
N LYS A 116 -13.12 2.12 -29.15
CA LYS A 116 -13.42 1.27 -27.99
C LYS A 116 -13.48 2.06 -26.68
N THR A 117 -14.61 2.00 -25.99
CA THR A 117 -14.76 2.51 -24.62
C THR A 117 -13.90 1.71 -23.63
N ILE A 118 -13.07 2.42 -22.86
CA ILE A 118 -12.23 1.89 -21.78
C ILE A 118 -12.84 2.29 -20.43
N ALA A 119 -13.00 1.34 -19.50
CA ALA A 119 -13.37 1.63 -18.13
C ALA A 119 -12.20 2.29 -17.37
N VAL A 120 -12.48 3.26 -16.50
CA VAL A 120 -11.48 3.94 -15.66
C VAL A 120 -11.91 3.81 -14.21
N TYR A 121 -11.20 2.99 -13.45
CA TYR A 121 -11.53 2.68 -12.05
C TYR A 121 -10.53 3.35 -11.11
N VAL A 122 -10.99 3.88 -9.98
CA VAL A 122 -10.11 4.31 -8.89
C VAL A 122 -9.93 3.13 -7.93
N HIS A 123 -8.69 2.69 -7.70
CA HIS A 123 -8.43 1.70 -6.66
C HIS A 123 -8.14 2.37 -5.31
N PHE A 124 -8.81 1.87 -4.28
CA PHE A 124 -8.64 2.27 -2.89
C PHE A 124 -8.10 1.08 -2.07
N ASP A 125 -6.81 1.14 -1.74
CA ASP A 125 -6.20 0.30 -0.71
C ASP A 125 -6.54 0.87 0.68
N LEU A 126 -7.27 0.08 1.47
CA LEU A 126 -7.80 0.48 2.78
C LEU A 126 -6.92 0.01 3.95
N LYS A 127 -5.81 -0.70 3.67
CA LYS A 127 -4.87 -1.36 4.60
C LYS A 127 -4.37 -0.46 5.73
N GLY A 128 -5.07 -0.51 6.87
CA GLY A 128 -4.81 0.27 8.07
C GLY A 128 -5.08 1.79 7.99
N ALA A 129 -5.54 2.32 6.86
CA ALA A 129 -5.90 3.73 6.68
C ALA A 129 -7.22 3.92 5.91
N ALA A 130 -8.20 3.06 6.19
CA ALA A 130 -9.53 3.14 5.59
C ALA A 130 -10.25 4.46 5.95
N PRO A 131 -10.77 5.23 4.97
CA PRO A 131 -11.57 6.42 5.24
C PRO A 131 -12.93 6.08 5.89
N LYS A 132 -13.46 7.01 6.68
CA LYS A 132 -14.85 6.97 7.17
C LYS A 132 -15.83 7.00 5.99
N LEU A 133 -16.99 6.35 6.14
CA LEU A 133 -18.06 6.32 5.11
C LEU A 133 -18.41 7.72 4.58
N SER A 134 -18.49 8.71 5.48
CA SER A 134 -18.74 10.12 5.19
C SER A 134 -17.68 10.80 4.31
N TYR A 135 -16.52 10.17 4.10
CA TYR A 135 -15.53 10.64 3.11
C TYR A 135 -15.86 10.14 1.70
N PHE A 136 -16.31 8.89 1.55
CA PHE A 136 -16.76 8.36 0.26
C PHE A 136 -18.03 9.05 -0.24
N GLU A 137 -18.95 9.42 0.66
CA GLU A 137 -20.11 10.28 0.35
C GLU A 137 -19.72 11.57 -0.39
N GLN A 138 -18.58 12.17 -0.02
CA GLN A 138 -18.05 13.39 -0.63
C GLN A 138 -17.14 13.12 -1.84
N LEU A 139 -16.40 12.01 -1.84
CA LEU A 139 -15.39 11.70 -2.86
C LEU A 139 -15.96 11.02 -4.10
N PHE A 140 -16.94 10.11 -3.96
CA PHE A 140 -17.55 9.39 -5.09
C PHE A 140 -18.18 10.32 -6.15
N PRO A 141 -18.93 11.39 -5.79
CA PRO A 141 -19.39 12.38 -6.76
C PRO A 141 -18.25 13.07 -7.52
N LEU A 142 -17.12 13.32 -6.85
CA LEU A 142 -15.97 14.02 -7.43
C LEU A 142 -15.18 13.12 -8.38
N ILE A 143 -14.82 11.89 -8.00
CA ILE A 143 -14.12 10.98 -8.91
C ILE A 143 -14.98 10.62 -10.11
N ARG A 144 -16.30 10.48 -9.94
CA ARG A 144 -17.25 10.34 -11.05
C ARG A 144 -17.18 11.54 -11.99
N LYS A 145 -17.28 12.77 -11.43
CA LYS A 145 -17.18 14.01 -12.21
C LYS A 145 -15.83 14.15 -12.93
N TRP A 146 -14.74 13.60 -12.39
CA TRP A 146 -13.41 13.60 -13.01
C TRP A 146 -13.17 12.47 -14.03
N GLY A 147 -14.13 11.56 -14.23
CA GLY A 147 -14.11 10.55 -15.30
C GLY A 147 -14.12 9.09 -14.84
N ALA A 148 -14.24 8.80 -13.55
CA ALA A 148 -14.30 7.43 -13.06
C ALA A 148 -15.62 6.72 -13.47
N THR A 149 -15.48 5.50 -14.01
CA THR A 149 -16.59 4.60 -14.33
C THR A 149 -16.88 3.59 -13.21
N GLY A 150 -15.94 3.42 -12.28
CA GLY A 150 -16.06 2.49 -11.17
C GLY A 150 -14.98 2.68 -10.10
N VAL A 151 -15.00 1.80 -9.11
CA VAL A 151 -14.04 1.74 -8.00
C VAL A 151 -13.58 0.31 -7.78
N CYS A 152 -12.29 0.15 -7.49
CA CYS A 152 -11.74 -1.11 -7.00
C CYS A 152 -11.50 -0.96 -5.48
N MET A 153 -11.99 -1.92 -4.68
CA MET A 153 -12.01 -1.80 -3.21
C MET A 153 -11.23 -2.95 -2.56
N GLU A 154 -10.02 -2.69 -2.08
CA GLU A 154 -9.18 -3.65 -1.35
C GLU A 154 -9.35 -3.43 0.16
N TYR A 155 -10.13 -4.30 0.79
CA TYR A 155 -10.54 -4.14 2.20
C TYR A 155 -9.59 -4.82 3.20
N GLU A 156 -9.05 -6.00 2.89
CA GLU A 156 -8.21 -6.82 3.78
C GLU A 156 -8.78 -6.95 5.22
N ASP A 157 -8.01 -6.64 6.28
CA ASP A 157 -8.50 -6.69 7.67
C ASP A 157 -9.52 -5.59 8.02
N MET A 158 -9.77 -4.63 7.12
CA MET A 158 -10.86 -3.65 7.27
C MET A 158 -12.22 -4.18 6.79
N PHE A 159 -12.29 -5.43 6.33
CA PHE A 159 -13.54 -6.14 6.02
C PHE A 159 -14.17 -6.78 7.27
N PRO A 160 -15.53 -6.79 7.42
CA PRO A 160 -16.24 -7.45 8.52
C PRO A 160 -16.35 -8.97 8.31
N PHE A 161 -15.22 -9.67 8.46
CA PHE A 161 -15.18 -11.13 8.48
C PHE A 161 -15.85 -11.70 9.74
N ASP A 162 -16.51 -12.84 9.60
CA ASP A 162 -17.10 -13.62 10.70
C ASP A 162 -16.71 -15.12 10.66
N GLY A 163 -17.19 -15.87 11.66
CA GLY A 163 -16.94 -17.30 11.78
C GLY A 163 -15.45 -17.63 11.94
N ILE A 164 -14.97 -18.63 11.19
CA ILE A 164 -13.59 -19.13 11.21
C ILE A 164 -12.52 -18.13 10.73
N VAL A 165 -12.93 -16.92 10.31
CA VAL A 165 -12.04 -15.83 9.88
C VAL A 165 -12.32 -14.52 10.63
N SER A 166 -13.15 -14.55 11.67
CA SER A 166 -13.46 -13.38 12.52
C SER A 166 -12.23 -12.74 13.17
N ASN A 167 -11.23 -13.53 13.55
CA ASN A 167 -9.97 -13.03 14.14
C ASN A 167 -9.13 -12.14 13.20
N ILE A 168 -9.42 -12.14 11.89
CA ILE A 168 -8.79 -11.26 10.91
C ILE A 168 -9.24 -9.81 11.10
N THR A 169 -10.51 -9.59 11.44
CA THR A 169 -11.13 -8.26 11.37
C THR A 169 -10.53 -7.27 12.36
N HIS A 170 -9.97 -6.20 11.81
CA HIS A 170 -9.39 -5.12 12.58
C HIS A 170 -10.46 -4.39 13.41
N LYS A 171 -10.07 -3.90 14.60
CA LYS A 171 -10.97 -3.27 15.59
C LYS A 171 -11.64 -1.96 15.12
N GLN A 172 -11.33 -1.50 13.91
CA GLN A 172 -11.89 -0.30 13.27
C GLN A 172 -12.37 -0.60 11.83
N ALA A 173 -12.52 -1.88 11.48
CA ALA A 173 -13.08 -2.32 10.21
C ALA A 173 -14.49 -1.77 9.97
N TYR A 174 -14.89 -1.73 8.69
CA TYR A 174 -16.26 -1.43 8.30
C TYR A 174 -17.23 -2.46 8.88
N THR A 175 -18.42 -2.04 9.31
CA THR A 175 -19.50 -2.99 9.60
C THR A 175 -20.11 -3.51 8.29
N LYS A 176 -20.90 -4.59 8.35
CA LYS A 176 -21.61 -5.11 7.16
C LYS A 176 -22.52 -4.05 6.51
N ASN A 177 -23.21 -3.26 7.34
CA ASN A 177 -23.98 -2.09 6.92
C ASN A 177 -23.12 -1.03 6.22
N ASP A 178 -21.86 -0.82 6.63
CA ASP A 178 -20.99 0.15 5.96
C ASP A 178 -20.56 -0.34 4.57
N ILE A 179 -20.30 -1.64 4.38
CA ILE A 179 -20.05 -2.24 3.06
C ILE A 179 -21.29 -2.09 2.15
N GLU A 180 -22.49 -2.37 2.68
CA GLU A 180 -23.75 -2.15 1.97
C GLU A 180 -23.95 -0.67 1.56
N ASN A 181 -23.61 0.27 2.45
CA ASN A 181 -23.68 1.70 2.14
C ASN A 181 -22.58 2.17 1.17
N ILE A 182 -21.36 1.62 1.20
CA ILE A 182 -20.33 1.88 0.17
C ILE A 182 -20.84 1.43 -1.20
N ASN A 183 -21.41 0.23 -1.30
CA ASN A 183 -22.00 -0.30 -2.53
C ASN A 183 -23.17 0.55 -3.03
N LYS A 184 -24.04 1.01 -2.12
CA LYS A 184 -25.13 1.95 -2.43
C LYS A 184 -24.60 3.30 -2.95
N LEU A 185 -23.65 3.93 -2.25
CA LEU A 185 -23.09 5.23 -2.64
C LEU A 185 -22.38 5.17 -3.99
N ALA A 186 -21.67 4.07 -4.28
CA ALA A 186 -21.07 3.84 -5.59
C ALA A 186 -22.15 3.77 -6.68
N LYS A 187 -23.21 2.96 -6.46
CA LYS A 187 -24.34 2.78 -7.37
C LYS A 187 -25.12 4.09 -7.63
N GLU A 188 -25.35 4.89 -6.59
CA GLU A 188 -25.97 6.22 -6.67
C GLU A 188 -25.10 7.24 -7.43
N ASN A 189 -23.77 7.08 -7.41
CA ASN A 189 -22.83 7.87 -8.23
C ASN A 189 -22.50 7.22 -9.58
N HIS A 190 -23.24 6.18 -9.99
CA HIS A 190 -23.03 5.43 -11.24
C HIS A 190 -21.62 4.83 -11.40
N LEU A 191 -20.96 4.51 -10.28
CA LEU A 191 -19.68 3.80 -10.20
C LEU A 191 -19.95 2.31 -9.99
N GLU A 192 -19.42 1.47 -10.87
CA GLU A 192 -19.42 0.01 -10.65
C GLU A 192 -18.34 -0.38 -9.63
N VAL A 193 -18.68 -1.29 -8.71
CA VAL A 193 -17.75 -1.78 -7.68
C VAL A 193 -17.12 -3.09 -8.12
N MET A 194 -15.79 -3.14 -8.09
CA MET A 194 -14.99 -4.36 -8.15
C MET A 194 -14.30 -4.55 -6.78
N PRO A 195 -14.77 -5.43 -5.89
CA PRO A 195 -14.01 -5.73 -4.69
C PRO A 195 -12.71 -6.46 -5.07
N LEU A 196 -11.67 -6.29 -4.25
CA LEU A 196 -10.41 -7.01 -4.32
C LEU A 196 -10.23 -7.83 -3.04
N LEU A 197 -10.01 -9.13 -3.21
CA LEU A 197 -9.64 -10.05 -2.14
C LEU A 197 -8.31 -10.73 -2.50
N GLN A 198 -7.30 -10.51 -1.67
CA GLN A 198 -6.06 -11.29 -1.77
C GLN A 198 -6.33 -12.76 -1.44
N THR A 199 -5.83 -13.67 -2.28
CA THR A 199 -6.06 -15.12 -2.13
C THR A 199 -4.83 -16.00 -2.30
N TYR A 200 -3.63 -15.43 -2.52
CA TYR A 200 -2.39 -16.21 -2.56
C TYR A 200 -1.19 -15.45 -1.95
N GLY A 201 -0.79 -14.32 -2.54
CA GLY A 201 0.14 -13.34 -1.97
C GLY A 201 -0.58 -12.27 -1.14
N HIS A 202 0.17 -11.31 -0.57
CA HIS A 202 -0.28 -10.24 0.33
C HIS A 202 -1.32 -10.66 1.37
N LEU A 203 -1.15 -11.85 1.95
CA LEU A 203 -2.04 -12.42 2.97
C LEU A 203 -1.55 -12.17 4.40
N GLU A 204 -0.70 -11.17 4.63
CA GLU A 204 -0.17 -10.86 5.96
C GLU A 204 -1.29 -10.54 6.96
N PHE A 205 -2.39 -9.92 6.52
CA PHE A 205 -3.54 -9.63 7.39
C PHE A 205 -4.15 -10.88 8.05
N LEU A 206 -4.21 -11.98 7.29
CA LEU A 206 -4.60 -13.31 7.75
C LEU A 206 -3.44 -13.97 8.51
N LEU A 207 -2.31 -14.14 7.83
CA LEU A 207 -1.24 -15.05 8.21
C LEU A 207 -0.32 -14.50 9.32
N LYS A 208 -0.44 -13.23 9.71
CA LYS A 208 0.22 -12.67 10.91
C LYS A 208 -0.29 -13.30 12.22
N LEU A 209 -1.51 -13.87 12.20
CA LEU A 209 -2.18 -14.45 13.37
C LEU A 209 -1.71 -15.88 13.66
N GLU A 210 -1.78 -16.28 14.94
CA GLU A 210 -1.30 -17.59 15.42
C GLU A 210 -2.12 -18.76 14.84
N GLU A 211 -3.43 -18.60 14.73
CA GLU A 211 -4.39 -19.56 14.17
C GLU A 211 -4.05 -20.01 12.74
N PHE A 212 -3.38 -19.15 11.97
CA PHE A 212 -3.11 -19.35 10.54
C PHE A 212 -1.62 -19.57 10.22
N ILE A 213 -0.77 -19.80 11.23
CA ILE A 213 0.65 -20.20 11.02
C ILE A 213 0.74 -21.48 10.18
N ASP A 214 -0.14 -22.45 10.45
CA ASP A 214 -0.21 -23.79 9.86
C ASP A 214 -0.59 -23.84 8.36
N VAL A 215 -0.86 -22.68 7.76
CA VAL A 215 -1.16 -22.54 6.33
C VAL A 215 -0.22 -21.57 5.60
N ARG A 216 0.83 -21.05 6.23
CA ARG A 216 1.86 -20.25 5.55
C ARG A 216 2.67 -21.11 4.56
N GLU A 217 2.99 -20.57 3.39
CA GLU A 217 3.91 -21.21 2.43
C GLU A 217 5.34 -21.29 2.99
N ASN A 218 5.78 -20.29 3.74
CA ASN A 218 6.97 -20.41 4.57
C ASN A 218 6.63 -20.14 6.05
N PRO A 219 6.89 -21.05 7.00
CA PRO A 219 6.53 -20.85 8.40
C PRO A 219 7.07 -19.55 9.03
N ARG A 220 8.18 -19.00 8.51
CA ARG A 220 8.76 -17.73 8.97
C ARG A 220 8.11 -16.47 8.40
N TYR A 221 7.45 -16.56 7.25
CA TYR A 221 7.16 -15.41 6.39
C TYR A 221 5.65 -15.37 6.06
N PRO A 222 4.88 -14.40 6.59
CA PRO A 222 3.42 -14.40 6.57
C PRO A 222 2.78 -13.82 5.29
N GLN A 223 3.49 -13.61 4.18
CA GLN A 223 2.89 -13.02 2.97
C GLN A 223 2.08 -14.00 2.10
N VAL A 224 2.41 -15.31 2.12
CA VAL A 224 1.89 -16.28 1.16
C VAL A 224 1.24 -17.47 1.86
N ILE A 225 0.04 -17.86 1.43
CA ILE A 225 -0.67 -19.06 1.90
C ILE A 225 -0.32 -20.28 1.04
N THR A 226 -0.20 -21.46 1.64
CA THR A 226 0.23 -22.68 0.92
C THR A 226 -0.94 -23.41 0.25
N PRO A 227 -0.89 -23.65 -1.08
CA PRO A 227 -1.86 -24.52 -1.74
C PRO A 227 -1.65 -26.01 -1.42
N CYS A 228 -0.53 -26.37 -0.78
CA CYS A 228 -0.09 -27.74 -0.51
C CYS A 228 -0.79 -28.42 0.68
N THR A 229 -1.74 -27.75 1.36
CA THR A 229 -2.50 -28.30 2.48
C THR A 229 -4.00 -28.12 2.27
N ASN A 230 -4.80 -29.09 2.73
CA ASN A 230 -6.25 -29.01 2.65
C ASN A 230 -6.86 -28.02 3.67
N LYS A 231 -6.09 -27.58 4.68
CA LYS A 231 -6.50 -26.53 5.63
C LYS A 231 -6.73 -25.16 4.97
N THR A 232 -6.02 -24.86 3.88
CA THR A 232 -6.06 -23.57 3.18
C THR A 232 -7.41 -23.25 2.55
N TYR A 233 -8.01 -24.21 1.86
CA TYR A 233 -9.20 -23.94 1.05
C TYR A 233 -10.45 -23.56 1.87
N PRO A 234 -10.76 -24.20 3.03
CA PRO A 234 -11.85 -23.74 3.91
C PRO A 234 -11.73 -22.26 4.33
N ILE A 235 -10.51 -21.78 4.61
CA ILE A 235 -10.25 -20.39 5.02
C ILE A 235 -10.54 -19.43 3.85
N LEU A 236 -9.90 -19.68 2.69
CA LEU A 236 -10.08 -18.85 1.50
C LEU A 236 -11.53 -18.87 0.99
N PHE A 237 -12.21 -20.03 1.03
CA PHE A 237 -13.61 -20.15 0.64
C PHE A 237 -14.55 -19.39 1.59
N ALA A 238 -14.28 -19.37 2.90
CA ALA A 238 -15.04 -18.55 3.84
C ALA A 238 -14.88 -17.04 3.56
N MET A 239 -13.65 -16.58 3.28
CA MET A 239 -13.39 -15.18 2.92
C MET A 239 -14.09 -14.79 1.60
N ILE A 240 -14.00 -15.66 0.59
CA ILE A 240 -14.68 -15.50 -0.71
C ILE A 240 -16.20 -15.43 -0.55
N ASP A 241 -16.80 -16.34 0.22
CA ASP A 241 -18.26 -16.40 0.40
C ASP A 241 -18.81 -15.15 1.08
N GLN A 242 -18.10 -14.61 2.08
CA GLN A 242 -18.49 -13.38 2.75
C GLN A 242 -18.34 -12.15 1.83
N TYR A 243 -17.28 -12.11 1.00
CA TYR A 243 -17.12 -11.10 -0.05
C TYR A 243 -18.27 -11.11 -1.07
N LEU A 244 -18.66 -12.29 -1.56
CA LEU A 244 -19.79 -12.46 -2.47
C LEU A 244 -21.13 -12.11 -1.79
N SER A 245 -21.28 -12.43 -0.50
CA SER A 245 -22.50 -12.14 0.26
C SER A 245 -22.73 -10.65 0.49
N LEU A 246 -21.68 -9.83 0.67
CA LEU A 246 -21.80 -8.38 0.88
C LEU A 246 -21.75 -7.56 -0.42
N HIS A 247 -21.48 -8.20 -1.57
CA HIS A 247 -21.54 -7.59 -2.90
C HIS A 247 -22.52 -8.37 -3.81
N PRO A 248 -23.84 -8.40 -3.52
CA PRO A 248 -24.79 -9.22 -4.27
C PRO A 248 -24.91 -8.86 -5.76
N ASP A 249 -24.67 -7.59 -6.13
CA ASP A 249 -24.67 -7.09 -7.51
C ASP A 249 -23.34 -7.36 -8.27
N ILE A 250 -22.39 -8.11 -7.68
CA ILE A 250 -21.03 -8.27 -8.21
C ILE A 250 -20.98 -8.85 -9.63
N ARG A 251 -20.31 -8.12 -10.53
CA ARG A 251 -20.03 -8.54 -11.91
C ARG A 251 -18.54 -8.76 -12.18
N LEU A 252 -17.68 -8.07 -11.43
CA LEU A 252 -16.23 -8.09 -11.54
C LEU A 252 -15.64 -8.36 -10.14
N PHE A 253 -14.67 -9.26 -10.02
CA PHE A 253 -14.01 -9.58 -8.75
C PHE A 253 -12.50 -9.73 -8.97
N HIS A 254 -11.68 -8.95 -8.26
CA HIS A 254 -10.23 -9.09 -8.31
C HIS A 254 -9.76 -10.05 -7.20
N ILE A 255 -8.98 -11.07 -7.55
CA ILE A 255 -8.54 -12.15 -6.63
C ILE A 255 -7.04 -12.10 -6.28
N GLY A 256 -6.39 -10.96 -6.52
CA GLY A 256 -5.00 -10.71 -6.14
C GLY A 256 -4.01 -11.50 -6.99
N HIS A 257 -3.24 -12.39 -6.34
CA HIS A 257 -2.23 -13.30 -6.92
C HIS A 257 -0.93 -12.62 -7.44
N ASP A 258 -0.69 -11.39 -7.00
CA ASP A 258 0.57 -10.65 -7.04
C ASP A 258 1.63 -11.19 -6.05
N GLU A 259 2.89 -10.88 -6.32
CA GLU A 259 4.07 -10.98 -5.42
C GLU A 259 4.20 -12.30 -4.62
N VAL A 260 3.84 -13.42 -5.27
CA VAL A 260 3.94 -14.75 -4.64
C VAL A 260 5.40 -15.22 -4.58
N TYR A 261 5.93 -15.32 -3.36
CA TYR A 261 7.30 -15.77 -3.05
C TYR A 261 7.36 -17.12 -2.33
N TYR A 262 8.57 -17.67 -2.17
CA TYR A 262 8.89 -18.84 -1.35
C TYR A 262 8.13 -20.15 -1.69
N PHE A 263 7.64 -20.29 -2.93
CA PHE A 263 6.96 -21.50 -3.41
C PHE A 263 7.65 -22.82 -3.05
N LEU A 264 6.83 -23.82 -2.71
CA LEU A 264 7.24 -25.19 -2.41
C LEU A 264 8.17 -25.30 -1.17
N THR A 265 8.08 -24.36 -0.23
CA THR A 265 8.82 -24.40 1.05
C THR A 265 7.98 -24.86 2.25
N HIS A 266 6.66 -25.02 2.10
CA HIS A 266 5.82 -25.59 3.15
C HIS A 266 6.08 -27.11 3.31
N PRO A 267 6.20 -27.67 4.53
CA PRO A 267 6.54 -29.09 4.74
C PRO A 267 5.62 -30.10 4.03
N SER A 268 4.34 -29.77 3.80
CA SER A 268 3.42 -30.64 3.05
C SER A 268 3.67 -30.67 1.54
N CYS A 269 4.40 -29.70 0.97
CA CYS A 269 4.54 -29.59 -0.48
C CYS A 269 5.24 -30.79 -1.13
N ALA A 270 6.22 -31.42 -0.49
CA ALA A 270 6.91 -32.58 -1.05
C ALA A 270 5.96 -33.78 -1.27
N GLU A 271 5.09 -34.07 -0.30
CA GLU A 271 4.07 -35.12 -0.43
C GLU A 271 2.95 -34.69 -1.38
N PHE A 272 2.53 -33.42 -1.31
CA PHE A 272 1.53 -32.86 -2.20
C PHE A 272 1.94 -32.99 -3.68
N GLN A 273 3.19 -32.65 -4.03
CA GLN A 273 3.74 -32.84 -5.38
C GLN A 273 3.76 -34.32 -5.78
N ARG A 274 4.14 -35.23 -4.86
CA ARG A 274 4.17 -36.68 -5.11
C ARG A 274 2.78 -37.23 -5.46
N VAL A 275 1.73 -36.74 -4.80
CA VAL A 275 0.34 -37.22 -4.99
C VAL A 275 -0.36 -36.54 -6.17
N THR A 276 -0.11 -35.24 -6.40
CA THR A 276 -0.79 -34.45 -7.46
C THR A 276 -0.04 -34.41 -8.79
N GLY A 277 1.24 -34.76 -8.81
CA GLY A 277 2.10 -34.65 -9.98
C GLY A 277 2.52 -33.20 -10.32
N ILE A 278 2.35 -32.25 -9.40
CA ILE A 278 2.73 -30.83 -9.59
C ILE A 278 4.25 -30.70 -9.73
N ARG A 279 4.70 -30.16 -10.87
CA ARG A 279 6.12 -30.21 -11.28
C ARG A 279 6.95 -28.99 -10.93
N SER A 280 6.34 -27.83 -10.67
CA SER A 280 7.05 -26.58 -10.44
C SER A 280 6.21 -25.57 -9.64
N GLN A 281 6.86 -24.47 -9.21
CA GLN A 281 6.19 -23.32 -8.60
C GLN A 281 5.06 -22.73 -9.45
N TYR A 282 5.25 -22.62 -10.76
CA TYR A 282 4.26 -22.07 -11.68
C TYR A 282 3.12 -23.07 -11.99
N ASP A 283 3.40 -24.38 -11.90
CA ASP A 283 2.39 -25.42 -12.00
C ASP A 283 1.50 -25.43 -10.74
N LEU A 284 2.09 -25.20 -9.55
CA LEU A 284 1.36 -24.97 -8.30
C LEU A 284 0.50 -23.69 -8.35
N PHE A 285 1.05 -22.59 -8.87
CA PHE A 285 0.31 -21.34 -9.05
C PHE A 285 -0.89 -21.52 -9.98
N ALA A 286 -0.69 -22.12 -11.15
CA ALA A 286 -1.75 -22.39 -12.11
C ALA A 286 -2.83 -23.34 -11.55
N TYR A 287 -2.41 -24.35 -10.78
CA TYR A 287 -3.31 -25.25 -10.05
C TYR A 287 -4.20 -24.50 -9.05
N HIS A 288 -3.58 -23.74 -8.14
CA HIS A 288 -4.25 -23.01 -7.07
C HIS A 288 -5.26 -21.99 -7.63
N LEU A 289 -4.80 -21.15 -8.55
CA LEU A 289 -5.61 -20.19 -9.29
C LEU A 289 -6.82 -20.85 -9.95
N SER A 290 -6.64 -22.05 -10.53
CA SER A 290 -7.75 -22.78 -11.13
C SER A 290 -8.80 -23.25 -10.12
N ILE A 291 -8.42 -23.52 -8.87
CA ILE A 291 -9.36 -23.92 -7.80
C ILE A 291 -10.17 -22.71 -7.35
N ILE A 292 -9.50 -21.59 -7.03
CA ILE A 292 -10.17 -20.34 -6.64
C ILE A 292 -11.16 -19.89 -7.72
N ALA A 293 -10.72 -19.89 -8.98
CA ALA A 293 -11.57 -19.49 -10.10
C ALA A 293 -12.76 -20.45 -10.36
N LYS A 294 -12.59 -21.76 -10.18
CA LYS A 294 -13.69 -22.73 -10.28
C LYS A 294 -14.68 -22.61 -9.12
N TYR A 295 -14.19 -22.35 -7.90
CA TYR A 295 -15.04 -22.19 -6.72
C TYR A 295 -15.98 -20.97 -6.88
N ILE A 296 -15.43 -19.80 -7.21
CA ILE A 296 -16.23 -18.59 -7.42
C ILE A 296 -17.24 -18.79 -8.55
N ARG A 297 -16.86 -19.46 -9.64
CA ARG A 297 -17.78 -19.77 -10.76
C ARG A 297 -18.85 -20.82 -10.42
N LYS A 298 -18.63 -21.73 -9.46
CA LYS A 298 -19.67 -22.60 -8.89
C LYS A 298 -20.73 -21.77 -8.14
N LYS A 299 -20.32 -20.68 -7.46
CA LYS A 299 -21.23 -19.77 -6.74
C LYS A 299 -21.96 -18.79 -7.66
N ASN A 300 -21.26 -18.14 -8.60
CA ASN A 300 -21.84 -17.27 -9.61
C ASN A 300 -21.03 -17.34 -10.93
N PRO A 301 -21.57 -17.96 -12.00
CA PRO A 301 -20.85 -18.15 -13.26
C PRO A 301 -20.72 -16.87 -14.11
N ASN A 302 -21.38 -15.77 -13.73
CA ASN A 302 -21.35 -14.51 -14.49
C ASN A 302 -20.23 -13.55 -14.06
N ILE A 303 -19.52 -13.83 -12.97
CA ILE A 303 -18.43 -12.97 -12.47
C ILE A 303 -17.22 -13.06 -13.40
N ARG A 304 -16.74 -11.91 -13.88
CA ARG A 304 -15.40 -11.79 -14.49
C ARG A 304 -14.36 -11.69 -13.38
N LEU A 305 -13.45 -12.66 -13.33
CA LEU A 305 -12.36 -12.71 -12.36
C LEU A 305 -11.13 -11.97 -12.90
N PHE A 306 -10.51 -11.15 -12.06
CA PHE A 306 -9.32 -10.37 -12.39
C PHE A 306 -8.15 -10.72 -11.46
N ILE A 307 -6.94 -10.62 -11.98
CA ILE A 307 -5.69 -11.12 -11.36
C ILE A 307 -4.51 -10.31 -11.87
N TRP A 308 -3.57 -9.98 -10.97
CA TRP A 308 -2.35 -9.28 -11.33
C TRP A 308 -1.42 -10.15 -12.19
N HIS A 309 -0.73 -9.51 -13.13
CA HIS A 309 -0.01 -10.20 -14.20
C HIS A 309 1.40 -10.70 -13.83
N ASP A 310 1.99 -10.21 -12.74
CA ASP A 310 3.44 -10.24 -12.48
C ASP A 310 3.98 -11.65 -12.23
N VAL A 311 3.26 -12.50 -11.49
CA VAL A 311 3.54 -13.94 -11.42
C VAL A 311 3.00 -14.67 -12.65
N LEU A 312 1.79 -14.31 -13.10
CA LEU A 312 1.08 -14.97 -14.21
C LEU A 312 1.88 -15.01 -15.53
N GLN A 313 2.68 -13.98 -15.81
CA GLN A 313 3.49 -13.86 -17.03
C GLN A 313 4.58 -14.95 -17.18
N ASN A 314 4.88 -15.68 -16.11
CA ASN A 314 5.90 -16.74 -16.08
C ASN A 314 5.35 -18.12 -16.49
N LEU A 315 4.04 -18.24 -16.72
CA LEU A 315 3.42 -19.51 -17.10
C LEU A 315 3.60 -19.78 -18.60
N ASN A 316 3.96 -21.02 -18.94
CA ASN A 316 4.00 -21.50 -20.32
C ASN A 316 2.60 -21.90 -20.84
N MET A 317 2.47 -22.07 -22.16
CA MET A 317 1.21 -22.48 -22.79
C MET A 317 0.69 -23.85 -22.32
N GLU A 318 1.58 -24.78 -21.93
CA GLU A 318 1.19 -26.08 -21.38
C GLU A 318 0.35 -25.90 -20.11
N MET A 319 0.84 -25.11 -19.14
CA MET A 319 0.12 -24.83 -17.89
C MET A 319 -1.16 -24.04 -18.14
N ILE A 320 -1.12 -23.03 -19.01
CA ILE A 320 -2.29 -22.20 -19.37
C ILE A 320 -3.41 -23.06 -19.97
N HIS A 321 -3.09 -24.01 -20.86
CA HIS A 321 -4.05 -24.96 -21.42
C HIS A 321 -4.49 -26.03 -20.40
N LYS A 322 -3.55 -26.63 -19.65
CA LYS A 322 -3.80 -27.66 -18.61
C LYS A 322 -4.86 -27.21 -17.60
N TYR A 323 -4.80 -25.95 -17.19
CA TYR A 323 -5.74 -25.36 -16.22
C TYR A 323 -6.85 -24.49 -16.84
N LYS A 324 -6.88 -24.35 -18.18
CA LYS A 324 -7.86 -23.56 -18.95
C LYS A 324 -7.94 -22.09 -18.52
N LEU A 325 -6.80 -21.46 -18.20
CA LEU A 325 -6.78 -20.14 -17.56
C LEU A 325 -7.42 -19.03 -18.42
N ILE A 326 -7.22 -19.07 -19.74
CA ILE A 326 -7.83 -18.14 -20.72
C ILE A 326 -9.38 -18.10 -20.62
N ASP A 327 -10.03 -19.19 -20.23
CA ASP A 327 -11.48 -19.24 -20.02
C ASP A 327 -11.93 -18.73 -18.65
N LEU A 328 -11.03 -18.78 -17.66
CA LEU A 328 -11.31 -18.61 -16.23
C LEU A 328 -11.05 -17.19 -15.70
N ILE A 329 -10.00 -16.52 -16.17
CA ILE A 329 -9.47 -15.27 -15.61
C ILE A 329 -9.27 -14.17 -16.68
N ASN A 330 -9.00 -12.94 -16.22
CA ASN A 330 -8.72 -11.76 -17.04
C ASN A 330 -7.53 -11.01 -16.40
N PRO A 331 -6.37 -10.86 -17.08
CA PRO A 331 -5.18 -10.27 -16.46
C PRO A 331 -5.29 -8.74 -16.26
N VAL A 332 -4.62 -8.25 -15.22
CA VAL A 332 -4.40 -6.82 -14.95
C VAL A 332 -2.89 -6.54 -15.03
N LEU A 333 -2.47 -5.87 -16.10
CA LEU A 333 -1.10 -5.48 -16.38
C LEU A 333 -0.75 -4.22 -15.59
N TRP A 334 0.07 -4.29 -14.56
CA TRP A 334 0.44 -3.11 -13.76
C TRP A 334 1.81 -2.54 -14.16
N SER A 335 1.89 -1.22 -14.30
CA SER A 335 3.17 -0.49 -14.33
C SER A 335 2.94 0.98 -13.96
N TYR A 336 3.84 1.48 -13.12
CA TYR A 336 3.80 2.82 -12.53
C TYR A 336 4.87 3.76 -13.10
N ARG A 337 5.53 3.37 -14.20
CA ARG A 337 6.57 4.18 -14.87
C ARG A 337 5.99 5.26 -15.77
N GLU A 338 6.74 6.35 -15.92
CA GLU A 338 6.51 7.41 -16.90
C GLU A 338 6.74 6.92 -18.33
N ASP A 339 7.68 5.98 -18.51
CA ASP A 339 7.88 5.21 -19.74
C ASP A 339 7.69 3.72 -19.47
N MET A 340 6.62 3.15 -20.03
CA MET A 340 6.31 1.71 -19.93
C MET A 340 6.87 0.89 -21.10
N THR A 341 7.50 1.49 -22.10
CA THR A 341 8.08 0.73 -23.23
C THR A 341 9.24 -0.18 -22.81
N VAL A 342 9.78 0.05 -21.61
CA VAL A 342 10.82 -0.78 -20.96
C VAL A 342 10.26 -2.02 -20.26
N GLU A 343 8.94 -2.15 -20.09
CA GLU A 343 8.34 -3.26 -19.34
C GLU A 343 8.18 -4.51 -20.22
N GLY A 344 8.57 -5.67 -19.69
CA GLY A 344 8.58 -6.93 -20.43
C GLY A 344 7.23 -7.28 -21.07
N PHE A 345 6.12 -7.04 -20.37
CA PHE A 345 4.78 -7.39 -20.84
C PHE A 345 4.32 -6.64 -22.11
N ALA A 346 4.96 -5.52 -22.45
CA ALA A 346 4.74 -4.78 -23.70
C ALA A 346 5.49 -5.40 -24.91
N SER A 347 6.40 -6.35 -24.67
CA SER A 347 7.09 -7.10 -25.74
C SER A 347 6.12 -7.98 -26.52
N SER A 348 6.38 -8.16 -27.83
CA SER A 348 5.43 -8.77 -28.76
C SER A 348 4.95 -10.17 -28.38
N SER A 349 5.76 -10.98 -27.69
CA SER A 349 5.40 -12.33 -27.26
C SER A 349 4.45 -12.33 -26.05
N GLN A 350 4.76 -11.55 -25.01
CA GLN A 350 3.88 -11.42 -23.85
C GLN A 350 2.61 -10.61 -24.18
N ALA A 351 2.72 -9.55 -24.99
CA ALA A 351 1.57 -8.80 -25.47
C ALA A 351 0.59 -9.69 -26.28
N ALA A 352 1.10 -10.58 -27.13
CA ALA A 352 0.28 -11.55 -27.88
C ALA A 352 -0.27 -12.70 -27.00
N LEU A 353 0.38 -13.03 -25.88
CA LEU A 353 -0.21 -13.92 -24.87
C LEU A 353 -1.39 -13.24 -24.17
N PHE A 354 -1.20 -12.02 -23.68
CA PHE A 354 -2.24 -11.28 -22.98
C PHE A 354 -3.43 -10.88 -23.89
N GLY A 355 -3.18 -10.74 -25.20
CA GLY A 355 -4.22 -10.57 -26.23
C GLY A 355 -5.20 -11.74 -26.40
N GLN A 356 -4.87 -12.94 -25.89
CA GLN A 356 -5.74 -14.13 -26.01
C GLN A 356 -6.83 -14.22 -24.93
N TYR A 357 -6.74 -13.44 -23.85
CA TYR A 357 -7.73 -13.45 -22.77
C TYR A 357 -9.01 -12.70 -23.18
N LYS A 358 -10.15 -13.05 -22.56
CA LYS A 358 -11.47 -12.50 -22.93
C LYS A 358 -11.65 -11.02 -22.59
N SER A 359 -10.92 -10.55 -21.59
CA SER A 359 -10.79 -9.16 -21.17
C SER A 359 -9.36 -8.97 -20.69
N LEU A 360 -8.79 -7.81 -20.97
CA LEU A 360 -7.46 -7.40 -20.49
C LEU A 360 -7.58 -6.02 -19.85
N TRP A 361 -6.94 -5.83 -18.70
CA TRP A 361 -6.94 -4.55 -18.00
C TRP A 361 -5.51 -4.08 -17.74
N GLY A 362 -5.36 -2.80 -17.50
CA GLY A 362 -4.11 -2.19 -17.04
C GLY A 362 -4.24 -1.68 -15.61
N ALA A 363 -3.11 -1.32 -15.01
CA ALA A 363 -3.07 -0.50 -13.81
C ALA A 363 -1.92 0.52 -13.82
N SER A 364 -2.30 1.76 -13.56
CA SER A 364 -1.46 2.93 -13.35
C SER A 364 -1.52 3.33 -11.87
N ALA A 365 -0.83 4.39 -11.44
CA ALA A 365 -0.91 4.87 -10.04
C ALA A 365 -1.22 6.37 -9.93
N TYR A 366 -1.81 6.77 -8.80
CA TYR A 366 -1.96 8.15 -8.34
C TYR A 366 -1.31 8.44 -6.97
N LYS A 367 -0.97 7.41 -6.19
CA LYS A 367 -0.17 7.48 -4.96
C LYS A 367 0.45 6.13 -4.60
N GLY A 368 1.46 6.13 -3.72
CA GLY A 368 1.93 4.93 -3.03
C GLY A 368 2.77 3.96 -3.85
N SER A 369 3.13 4.33 -5.09
CA SER A 369 3.97 3.54 -5.99
C SER A 369 5.42 4.06 -6.09
N THR A 370 5.73 5.19 -5.46
CA THR A 370 6.98 5.93 -5.67
C THR A 370 8.04 5.62 -4.60
N ASN A 371 7.63 5.46 -3.33
CA ASN A 371 8.53 5.03 -2.24
C ASN A 371 7.74 4.56 -1.00
N GLU A 372 8.24 3.54 -0.31
CA GLU A 372 7.68 2.96 0.92
C GLU A 372 7.40 3.98 2.04
N ILE A 373 8.23 5.03 2.15
CA ILE A 373 8.12 6.07 3.19
C ILE A 373 7.80 7.46 2.61
N ALA A 374 7.23 7.52 1.40
CA ALA A 374 6.73 8.77 0.84
C ALA A 374 5.55 9.31 1.68
N THR A 375 5.62 10.60 2.01
CA THR A 375 4.50 11.32 2.65
C THR A 375 3.83 12.34 1.71
N THR A 376 4.36 12.48 0.48
CA THR A 376 3.89 13.44 -0.52
C THR A 376 3.92 12.81 -1.92
N SER A 377 2.78 12.75 -2.61
CA SER A 377 2.69 12.23 -3.99
C SER A 377 3.28 13.20 -5.00
N ASP A 378 3.93 12.66 -6.04
CA ASP A 378 4.47 13.46 -7.15
C ASP A 378 3.47 13.46 -8.32
N VAL A 379 2.72 14.55 -8.43
CA VAL A 379 1.61 14.72 -9.39
C VAL A 379 2.09 14.54 -10.84
N ARG A 380 3.32 14.99 -11.15
CA ARG A 380 3.93 14.86 -12.46
C ARG A 380 4.20 13.38 -12.80
N HIS A 381 4.88 12.65 -11.92
CA HIS A 381 5.16 11.22 -12.09
C HIS A 381 3.88 10.42 -12.40
N HIS A 382 2.84 10.59 -11.57
CA HIS A 382 1.57 9.86 -11.72
C HIS A 382 0.79 10.24 -13.00
N TYR A 383 0.79 11.52 -13.38
CA TYR A 383 0.21 11.95 -14.67
C TYR A 383 0.99 11.41 -15.87
N GLU A 384 2.33 11.46 -15.84
CA GLU A 384 3.17 10.94 -16.92
C GLU A 384 2.97 9.43 -17.09
N ASN A 385 2.78 8.68 -16.00
CA ASN A 385 2.36 7.27 -16.04
C ASN A 385 0.99 7.08 -16.75
N GLN A 386 -0.03 7.91 -16.50
CA GLN A 386 -1.31 7.84 -17.26
C GLN A 386 -1.11 8.07 -18.75
N VAL A 387 -0.30 9.08 -19.11
CA VAL A 387 -0.03 9.41 -20.52
C VAL A 387 0.76 8.30 -21.21
N SER A 388 1.64 7.61 -20.49
CA SER A 388 2.31 6.40 -20.96
C SER A 388 1.29 5.31 -21.32
N TRP A 389 0.38 4.98 -20.40
CA TRP A 389 -0.73 4.05 -20.65
C TRP A 389 -1.56 4.44 -21.88
N ILE A 390 -2.04 5.69 -21.95
CA ILE A 390 -2.87 6.17 -23.07
C ILE A 390 -2.13 6.04 -24.43
N LYS A 391 -0.81 6.26 -24.45
CA LYS A 391 0.01 6.09 -25.67
C LYS A 391 0.17 4.62 -26.06
N GLN A 392 0.47 3.72 -25.13
CA GLN A 392 0.59 2.29 -25.46
C GLN A 392 -0.75 1.72 -25.93
N LEU A 393 -1.86 2.07 -25.27
CA LEU A 393 -3.18 1.60 -25.70
C LEU A 393 -3.55 2.04 -27.11
N LYS A 394 -3.18 3.26 -27.55
CA LYS A 394 -3.37 3.69 -28.95
C LYS A 394 -2.56 2.86 -29.96
N LEU A 395 -1.44 2.27 -29.55
CA LEU A 395 -0.57 1.45 -30.40
C LEU A 395 -1.05 -0.02 -30.45
N TYR A 396 -1.37 -0.60 -29.29
CA TYR A 396 -1.64 -2.04 -29.16
C TYR A 396 -3.12 -2.43 -29.29
N ILE A 397 -4.09 -1.57 -28.94
CA ILE A 397 -5.53 -1.90 -29.10
C ILE A 397 -5.91 -2.25 -30.56
N PRO A 398 -5.40 -1.54 -31.60
CA PRO A 398 -5.68 -1.88 -32.99
C PRO A 398 -5.08 -3.22 -33.48
N THR A 399 -4.26 -3.90 -32.69
CA THR A 399 -3.48 -5.07 -33.13
C THR A 399 -3.54 -6.26 -32.16
N THR A 400 -2.86 -6.17 -31.01
CA THR A 400 -2.75 -7.29 -30.05
C THR A 400 -3.74 -7.21 -28.89
N TRP A 401 -4.19 -6.00 -28.52
CA TRP A 401 -4.96 -5.74 -27.29
C TRP A 401 -6.38 -5.24 -27.59
N ALA A 402 -7.02 -5.75 -28.64
CA ALA A 402 -8.44 -5.49 -28.93
C ALA A 402 -9.38 -5.91 -27.76
N ASN A 403 -8.91 -6.82 -26.91
CA ASN A 403 -9.55 -7.27 -25.67
C ASN A 403 -9.37 -6.31 -24.46
N PHE A 404 -8.63 -5.20 -24.60
CA PHE A 404 -8.36 -4.29 -23.47
C PHE A 404 -9.60 -3.47 -23.09
N ASP A 405 -10.16 -3.70 -21.90
CA ASP A 405 -11.48 -3.20 -21.48
C ASP A 405 -11.40 -2.07 -20.44
N GLY A 406 -10.32 -1.95 -19.66
CA GLY A 406 -10.28 -1.00 -18.55
C GLY A 406 -8.90 -0.79 -17.92
N ILE A 407 -8.79 0.26 -17.12
CA ILE A 407 -7.61 0.57 -16.30
C ILE A 407 -8.02 0.87 -14.85
N MET A 408 -7.19 0.43 -13.90
CA MET A 408 -7.27 0.79 -12.49
C MET A 408 -6.18 1.82 -12.17
N ILE A 409 -6.56 2.99 -11.66
CA ILE A 409 -5.61 3.99 -11.16
C ILE A 409 -5.41 3.70 -9.66
N THR A 410 -4.27 3.14 -9.28
CA THR A 410 -4.00 2.62 -7.94
C THR A 410 -3.49 3.67 -6.95
N GLY A 411 -3.87 3.48 -5.69
CA GLY A 411 -3.46 4.33 -4.59
C GLY A 411 -3.13 3.54 -3.35
N TRP A 412 -2.04 2.78 -3.42
CA TRP A 412 -1.50 1.97 -2.32
C TRP A 412 -1.28 2.82 -1.07
N SER A 413 -1.61 2.29 0.10
CA SER A 413 -1.58 2.97 1.40
C SER A 413 -0.42 2.49 2.28
N ARG A 414 0.07 1.27 2.07
CA ARG A 414 1.37 0.75 2.53
C ARG A 414 1.77 -0.47 1.68
N TYR A 415 3.05 -0.80 1.62
CA TYR A 415 3.56 -1.90 0.78
C TYR A 415 3.31 -3.30 1.39
N ASP A 416 3.34 -3.44 2.72
CA ASP A 416 2.89 -4.63 3.45
C ASP A 416 2.29 -4.25 4.82
N HIS A 417 1.74 -5.22 5.58
CA HIS A 417 1.10 -4.99 6.89
C HIS A 417 2.02 -4.58 8.04
N PHE A 418 3.32 -4.75 7.90
CA PHE A 418 4.35 -4.43 8.89
C PHE A 418 5.04 -3.09 8.59
N LEU A 419 5.03 -2.65 7.33
CA LEU A 419 5.50 -1.35 6.89
C LEU A 419 4.55 -0.21 7.29
N SER A 420 5.10 1.00 7.34
CA SER A 420 4.35 2.22 7.66
C SER A 420 3.44 2.67 6.52
N LEU A 421 2.44 3.48 6.85
CA LEU A 421 1.66 4.22 5.85
C LEU A 421 2.56 5.10 4.99
N CYS A 422 2.38 5.04 3.67
CA CYS A 422 2.96 5.98 2.72
C CYS A 422 2.03 7.20 2.54
N GLU A 423 1.70 7.57 1.30
CA GLU A 423 0.93 8.78 1.03
C GLU A 423 -0.55 8.63 1.45
N LEU A 424 -1.02 9.59 2.25
CA LEU A 424 -2.41 9.65 2.69
C LEU A 424 -3.32 10.10 1.54
N LEU A 425 -4.43 9.39 1.31
CA LEU A 425 -5.40 9.67 0.24
C LEU A 425 -5.79 11.17 0.11
N PRO A 426 -6.12 11.91 1.19
CA PRO A 426 -6.38 13.35 1.12
C PRO A 426 -5.24 14.21 0.56
N TYR A 427 -3.98 13.82 0.77
CA TYR A 427 -2.84 14.51 0.17
C TYR A 427 -2.78 14.28 -1.34
N SER A 428 -3.12 13.07 -1.78
CA SER A 428 -3.02 12.62 -3.16
C SER A 428 -4.22 12.97 -4.03
N ILE A 429 -5.27 13.61 -3.50
CA ILE A 429 -6.45 14.03 -4.28
C ILE A 429 -6.09 14.88 -5.52
N PRO A 430 -5.12 15.81 -5.48
CA PRO A 430 -4.67 16.50 -6.70
C PRO A 430 -4.06 15.55 -7.73
N SER A 431 -3.24 14.58 -7.31
CA SER A 431 -2.67 13.55 -8.18
C SER A 431 -3.75 12.68 -8.82
N LEU A 432 -4.75 12.26 -8.03
CA LEU A 432 -5.92 11.51 -8.51
C LEU A 432 -6.74 12.31 -9.53
N ALA A 433 -6.98 13.60 -9.27
CA ALA A 433 -7.73 14.46 -10.18
C ALA A 433 -6.98 14.71 -11.50
N PHE A 434 -5.66 14.93 -11.47
CA PHE A 434 -4.83 14.97 -12.68
C PHE A 434 -4.83 13.63 -13.43
N SER A 435 -4.73 12.52 -12.71
CA SER A 435 -4.69 11.19 -13.31
C SER A 435 -6.02 10.82 -13.98
N LEU A 436 -7.16 11.02 -13.31
CA LEU A 436 -8.49 10.78 -13.91
C LEU A 436 -8.75 11.72 -15.10
N ALA A 437 -8.42 13.00 -14.97
CA ALA A 437 -8.63 13.98 -16.04
C ALA A 437 -7.77 13.69 -17.29
N ALA A 438 -6.61 13.04 -17.16
CA ALA A 438 -5.81 12.58 -18.30
C ALA A 438 -6.58 11.60 -19.21
N TRP A 439 -7.56 10.85 -18.68
CA TRP A 439 -8.41 9.93 -19.43
C TRP A 439 -9.66 10.58 -20.06
N ARG A 440 -9.91 11.88 -19.83
CA ARG A 440 -11.03 12.61 -20.46
C ARG A 440 -10.66 13.25 -21.79
N GLU A 441 -11.67 13.59 -22.58
CA GLU A 441 -11.46 14.49 -23.72
C GLU A 441 -11.30 15.94 -23.26
N PRO A 442 -10.48 16.76 -23.95
CA PRO A 442 -9.62 16.43 -25.09
C PRO A 442 -8.26 15.82 -24.70
N PHE A 443 -7.94 15.75 -23.40
CA PHE A 443 -6.60 15.42 -22.90
C PHE A 443 -6.11 14.04 -23.34
N LYS A 444 -7.01 13.04 -23.36
CA LYS A 444 -6.71 11.68 -23.80
C LYS A 444 -6.56 11.55 -25.31
N SER A 445 -7.33 12.29 -26.13
CA SER A 445 -7.11 12.28 -27.59
C SER A 445 -5.82 13.01 -27.98
N LEU A 446 -5.46 14.09 -27.28
CA LEU A 446 -4.24 14.90 -27.47
C LEU A 446 -3.27 14.84 -26.25
N PRO A 447 -2.68 13.66 -25.92
CA PRO A 447 -1.95 13.45 -24.68
C PRO A 447 -0.54 14.05 -24.72
N LYS A 448 -0.39 15.22 -24.08
CA LYS A 448 0.90 15.87 -23.84
C LYS A 448 1.70 15.10 -22.78
N MET A 449 2.96 14.78 -23.09
CA MET A 449 3.83 14.03 -22.17
C MET A 449 4.16 14.88 -20.94
N ASP A 450 4.80 16.02 -21.15
CA ASP A 450 5.14 16.92 -20.05
C ASP A 450 3.88 17.62 -19.55
N ILE A 451 3.57 17.40 -18.26
CA ILE A 451 2.47 18.07 -17.57
C ILE A 451 2.59 19.61 -17.62
N TYR A 452 3.80 20.17 -17.67
CA TYR A 452 4.06 21.60 -17.74
C TYR A 452 3.57 22.22 -19.06
N GLU A 453 3.46 21.46 -20.15
CA GLU A 453 2.86 21.90 -21.43
C GLU A 453 1.32 21.86 -21.41
N ASN A 454 0.72 21.14 -20.47
CA ASN A 454 -0.72 20.92 -20.41
C ASN A 454 -1.46 21.95 -19.54
N LYS A 455 -1.34 23.24 -19.91
CA LYS A 455 -1.93 24.37 -19.16
C LYS A 455 -3.45 24.31 -19.03
N GLU A 456 -4.14 23.70 -19.99
CA GLU A 456 -5.59 23.52 -19.97
C GLU A 456 -6.01 22.51 -18.90
N LEU A 457 -5.30 21.39 -18.80
CA LEU A 457 -5.48 20.40 -17.73
C LEU A 457 -5.16 21.00 -16.35
N GLN A 458 -4.04 21.73 -16.23
CA GLN A 458 -3.67 22.41 -14.98
C GLN A 458 -4.78 23.36 -14.50
N LYS A 459 -5.34 24.16 -15.42
CA LYS A 459 -6.45 25.08 -15.10
C LYS A 459 -7.76 24.34 -14.80
N TYR A 460 -8.05 23.24 -15.50
CA TYR A 460 -9.20 22.38 -15.22
C TYR A 460 -9.14 21.82 -13.79
N VAL A 461 -8.05 21.13 -13.44
CA VAL A 461 -7.88 20.51 -12.12
C VAL A 461 -7.82 21.57 -11.00
N GLN A 462 -7.18 22.71 -11.23
CA GLN A 462 -7.18 23.82 -10.27
C GLN A 462 -8.61 24.32 -9.97
N ASN A 463 -9.45 24.47 -11.00
CA ASN A 463 -10.84 24.89 -10.84
C ASN A 463 -11.69 23.83 -10.12
N GLU A 464 -11.55 22.56 -10.51
CA GLU A 464 -12.27 21.43 -9.91
C GLU A 464 -12.00 21.28 -8.41
N LEU A 465 -10.74 21.44 -8.00
CA LEU A 465 -10.29 21.39 -6.61
C LEU A 465 -10.46 22.72 -5.87
N GLN A 466 -10.94 23.76 -6.57
CA GLN A 466 -11.15 25.13 -6.09
C GLN A 466 -9.90 25.73 -5.43
N CYS A 467 -8.74 25.50 -6.05
CA CYS A 467 -7.44 25.89 -5.52
C CYS A 467 -7.11 27.37 -5.83
N SER A 468 -6.65 28.11 -4.82
CA SER A 468 -6.37 29.55 -4.87
C SER A 468 -5.29 29.99 -5.86
N SER A 469 -4.41 29.06 -6.23
CA SER A 469 -3.29 29.25 -7.14
C SER A 469 -2.96 27.93 -7.83
N ALA A 470 -1.99 27.94 -8.75
CA ALA A 470 -1.54 26.73 -9.42
C ALA A 470 -1.15 25.64 -8.41
N ILE A 471 -1.51 24.39 -8.73
CA ILE A 471 -1.14 23.20 -7.96
C ILE A 471 0.35 22.91 -8.21
N HIS A 472 1.07 22.56 -7.15
CA HIS A 472 2.46 22.14 -7.25
C HIS A 472 2.54 20.75 -7.86
N LEU A 473 3.47 20.55 -8.80
CA LEU A 473 3.49 19.37 -9.66
C LEU A 473 4.54 18.33 -9.26
N THR A 474 5.51 18.69 -8.42
CA THR A 474 6.53 17.76 -7.90
C THR A 474 6.79 17.97 -6.41
N ALA A 475 7.36 16.94 -5.76
CA ALA A 475 7.74 17.00 -4.35
C ALA A 475 8.71 18.16 -4.01
N GLN A 476 9.59 18.56 -4.95
CA GLN A 476 10.53 19.65 -4.74
C GLN A 476 9.86 21.03 -4.78
N GLU A 477 8.74 21.19 -5.49
CA GLU A 477 7.96 22.44 -5.47
C GLU A 477 7.29 22.65 -4.10
N HIS A 478 6.87 21.57 -3.42
CA HIS A 478 6.33 21.61 -2.06
C HIS A 478 7.33 22.14 -1.01
N ALA A 479 8.63 21.91 -1.20
CA ALA A 479 9.66 22.33 -0.25
C ALA A 479 10.03 23.83 -0.35
N ILE A 480 9.76 24.48 -1.49
CA ILE A 480 10.33 25.79 -1.85
C ILE A 480 9.26 26.90 -1.97
N LYS A 481 8.01 26.55 -2.31
CA LYS A 481 6.92 27.50 -2.59
C LYS A 481 5.79 27.36 -1.57
N GLN A 482 5.07 28.45 -1.28
CA GLN A 482 3.81 28.37 -0.55
C GLN A 482 2.73 27.74 -1.45
N GLY A 483 2.14 26.62 -1.00
CA GLY A 483 1.11 25.89 -1.75
C GLY A 483 -0.24 26.63 -1.86
N PRO A 484 -1.11 26.20 -2.80
CA PRO A 484 -2.48 26.70 -2.88
C PRO A 484 -3.31 26.27 -1.67
N LYS A 485 -4.32 27.07 -1.36
CA LYS A 485 -5.44 26.65 -0.51
C LYS A 485 -6.56 26.09 -1.37
N CYS A 486 -7.16 24.97 -0.99
CA CYS A 486 -8.11 24.23 -1.82
C CYS A 486 -9.34 23.78 -1.01
N LYS A 487 -10.44 23.40 -1.68
CA LYS A 487 -11.73 23.09 -1.02
C LYS A 487 -12.28 21.68 -1.28
N PHE A 488 -11.44 20.77 -1.75
CA PHE A 488 -11.81 19.36 -1.88
C PHE A 488 -11.88 18.66 -0.51
N PRO A 489 -12.59 17.53 -0.37
CA PRO A 489 -12.70 16.78 0.88
C PRO A 489 -11.32 16.39 1.44
N GLY A 490 -11.04 16.81 2.67
CA GLY A 490 -9.75 16.56 3.33
C GLY A 490 -8.62 17.53 2.96
N SER A 491 -8.88 18.63 2.23
CA SER A 491 -7.85 19.60 1.82
C SER A 491 -7.04 20.21 2.98
N LYS A 492 -7.59 20.24 4.21
CA LYS A 492 -6.86 20.62 5.42
C LYS A 492 -5.62 19.75 5.69
N ILE A 493 -5.70 18.45 5.39
CA ILE A 493 -4.59 17.50 5.55
C ILE A 493 -3.51 17.80 4.49
N TYR A 494 -3.94 18.06 3.25
CA TYR A 494 -3.06 18.49 2.16
C TYR A 494 -2.33 19.80 2.51
N GLU A 495 -3.05 20.85 2.90
CA GLU A 495 -2.48 22.14 3.32
C GLU A 495 -1.54 22.00 4.53
N ALA A 496 -1.89 21.17 5.53
CA ALA A 496 -1.04 20.91 6.69
C ALA A 496 0.30 20.25 6.30
N LEU A 497 0.26 19.18 5.50
CA LEU A 497 1.47 18.48 5.06
C LEU A 497 2.30 19.30 4.06
N MET A 498 1.67 20.11 3.19
CA MET A 498 2.39 21.09 2.37
C MET A 498 3.14 22.13 3.22
N SER A 499 2.62 22.49 4.40
CA SER A 499 3.28 23.46 5.28
C SER A 499 4.45 22.87 6.07
N LEU A 500 4.53 21.53 6.18
CA LEU A 500 5.44 20.82 7.08
C LEU A 500 6.94 21.04 6.77
N PRO A 501 7.41 21.09 5.51
CA PRO A 501 8.81 21.44 5.21
C PRO A 501 9.19 22.84 5.71
N SER A 502 8.28 23.81 5.63
CA SER A 502 8.50 25.18 6.15
C SER A 502 8.44 25.27 7.67
N LEU A 503 7.76 24.33 8.34
CA LEU A 503 7.81 24.18 9.79
C LEU A 503 9.17 23.59 10.21
N TRP A 504 9.60 22.48 9.60
CA TRP A 504 10.88 21.86 9.92
C TRP A 504 12.07 22.79 9.64
N ALA A 505 12.11 23.51 8.52
CA ALA A 505 13.20 24.45 8.23
C ALA A 505 13.40 25.53 9.33
N LYS A 506 12.34 25.94 10.03
CA LYS A 506 12.42 26.88 11.17
C LYS A 506 12.91 26.20 12.45
N VAL A 507 12.53 24.94 12.65
CA VAL A 507 13.02 24.11 13.76
C VAL A 507 14.50 23.80 13.57
N ASP A 508 14.93 23.48 12.35
CA ASP A 508 16.32 23.20 12.01
C ASP A 508 17.21 24.43 12.18
N GLU A 509 16.73 25.64 11.84
CA GLU A 509 17.46 26.90 12.15
C GLU A 509 17.63 27.09 13.67
N ALA A 510 16.59 26.78 14.46
CA ALA A 510 16.64 26.88 15.91
C ALA A 510 17.57 25.84 16.54
N GLU A 511 17.41 24.55 16.21
CA GLU A 511 18.24 23.46 16.71
C GLU A 511 19.70 23.62 16.28
N PHE A 512 20.00 24.10 15.07
CA PHE A 512 21.36 24.43 14.63
C PHE A 512 22.00 25.56 15.45
N PHE A 513 21.22 26.43 16.10
CA PHE A 513 21.75 27.35 17.11
C PHE A 513 21.97 26.64 18.45
N VAL A 514 21.01 25.82 18.89
CA VAL A 514 21.03 25.08 20.16
C VAL A 514 22.21 24.10 20.25
N ASP A 515 22.50 23.34 19.19
CA ASP A 515 23.59 22.35 19.11
C ASP A 515 24.97 22.92 19.46
N LYS A 516 25.18 24.23 19.23
CA LYS A 516 26.46 24.92 19.52
C LYS A 516 26.70 25.12 21.02
N TYR A 517 25.65 25.01 21.84
CA TYR A 517 25.68 25.35 23.27
C TYR A 517 25.04 24.29 24.19
N VAL A 518 24.24 23.37 23.63
CA VAL A 518 23.44 22.38 24.39
C VAL A 518 23.47 21.01 23.71
N THR A 519 24.64 20.40 23.67
CA THR A 519 24.82 19.00 23.26
C THR A 519 24.44 18.03 24.39
N ASP A 520 24.36 16.73 24.09
CA ASP A 520 24.03 15.66 25.03
C ASP A 520 24.91 15.64 26.30
N LEU A 521 26.16 16.11 26.21
CA LEU A 521 27.04 16.33 27.36
C LEU A 521 26.46 17.35 28.35
N HIS A 522 25.88 18.43 27.84
CA HIS A 522 25.30 19.51 28.64
C HIS A 522 24.03 19.02 29.35
N ILE A 523 23.25 18.18 28.65
CA ILE A 523 22.05 17.52 29.19
C ILE A 523 22.45 16.50 30.27
N LYS A 524 23.32 15.53 29.95
CA LYS A 524 23.74 14.42 30.82
C LYS A 524 24.30 14.89 32.17
N PHE A 525 25.11 15.94 32.16
CA PHE A 525 25.78 16.45 33.37
C PHE A 525 25.13 17.71 33.96
N ASN A 526 23.93 18.08 33.50
CA ASN A 526 23.20 19.28 33.92
C ASN A 526 24.10 20.54 33.94
N TYR A 527 24.73 20.80 32.81
CA TYR A 527 25.82 21.76 32.67
C TYR A 527 25.53 22.71 31.51
N ILE A 528 25.11 23.95 31.77
CA ILE A 528 24.80 24.94 30.73
C ILE A 528 25.27 26.33 31.15
N HIS A 529 25.80 27.12 30.22
CA HIS A 529 26.07 28.54 30.47
C HIS A 529 24.74 29.32 30.37
N VAL A 530 24.23 29.83 31.50
CA VAL A 530 22.85 30.40 31.60
C VAL A 530 22.52 31.36 30.45
N LYS A 531 23.37 32.36 30.15
CA LYS A 531 23.15 33.30 29.03
C LYS A 531 23.01 32.64 27.65
N ARG A 532 23.71 31.52 27.39
CA ARG A 532 23.56 30.76 26.15
C ARG A 532 22.28 29.92 26.16
N GLY A 533 21.88 29.44 27.34
CA GLY A 533 20.56 28.83 27.52
C GLY A 533 19.41 29.80 27.25
N GLU A 534 19.50 31.05 27.71
CA GLU A 534 18.54 32.12 27.36
C GLU A 534 18.47 32.33 25.84
N GLU A 535 19.61 32.51 25.17
CA GLU A 535 19.67 32.68 23.71
C GLU A 535 19.12 31.45 22.94
N CYS A 536 19.26 30.24 23.51
CA CYS A 536 18.65 29.03 22.97
C CYS A 536 17.11 29.02 23.17
N LEU A 537 16.61 29.51 24.31
CA LEU A 537 15.18 29.67 24.53
C LEU A 537 14.58 30.72 23.59
N ASP A 538 15.28 31.83 23.33
CA ASP A 538 14.84 32.84 22.35
C ASP A 538 14.66 32.24 20.94
N LYS A 539 15.44 31.22 20.58
CA LYS A 539 15.30 30.45 19.33
C LYS A 539 14.21 29.37 19.38
N LEU A 540 14.00 28.72 20.52
CA LEU A 540 13.01 27.63 20.66
C LEU A 540 11.59 28.10 20.97
N ASN A 541 11.43 29.22 21.69
CA ASN A 541 10.14 29.78 22.09
C ASN A 541 9.17 30.04 20.91
N PRO A 542 9.62 30.49 19.71
CA PRO A 542 8.73 30.64 18.56
C PRO A 542 8.29 29.32 17.90
N VAL A 543 9.11 28.26 17.95
CA VAL A 543 8.86 27.01 17.20
C VAL A 543 8.15 25.93 18.00
N VAL A 544 8.37 25.86 19.31
CA VAL A 544 7.70 24.89 20.21
C VAL A 544 6.16 25.01 20.20
N PRO A 545 5.54 26.21 20.17
CA PRO A 545 4.09 26.35 20.01
C PRO A 545 3.60 25.88 18.64
N LEU A 546 4.35 26.16 17.56
CA LEU A 546 3.97 25.76 16.19
C LEU A 546 3.98 24.24 16.02
N LEU A 547 4.96 23.54 16.61
CA LEU A 547 5.01 22.07 16.63
C LEU A 547 3.79 21.46 17.34
N LYS A 548 3.34 22.04 18.46
CA LYS A 548 2.14 21.60 19.18
C LYS A 548 0.87 21.89 18.38
N GLN A 549 0.75 23.11 17.86
CA GLN A 549 -0.36 23.51 17.00
C GLN A 549 -0.48 22.63 15.75
N PHE A 550 0.64 22.19 15.17
CA PHE A 550 0.62 21.21 14.07
C PHE A 550 -0.01 19.89 14.51
N ILE A 551 0.44 19.29 15.62
CA ILE A 551 -0.14 18.02 16.14
C ILE A 551 -1.65 18.13 16.31
N ASP A 552 -2.13 19.19 16.96
CA ASP A 552 -3.55 19.38 17.27
C ASP A 552 -4.38 19.64 16.00
N SER A 553 -3.88 20.49 15.09
CA SER A 553 -4.56 20.83 13.84
C SER A 553 -4.56 19.65 12.85
N PHE A 554 -3.47 18.90 12.78
CA PHE A 554 -3.34 17.71 11.95
C PHE A 554 -4.27 16.60 12.45
N ARG A 555 -4.28 16.28 13.75
CA ARG A 555 -5.20 15.30 14.35
C ARG A 555 -6.67 15.66 14.09
N LYS A 556 -7.05 16.91 14.29
CA LYS A 556 -8.42 17.38 13.99
C LYS A 556 -8.76 17.22 12.51
N SER A 557 -7.83 17.56 11.61
CA SER A 557 -8.05 17.44 10.15
C SER A 557 -8.11 15.98 9.69
N MET A 558 -7.33 15.10 10.31
CA MET A 558 -7.35 13.66 10.04
C MET A 558 -8.64 13.01 10.52
N ASP A 559 -9.20 13.40 11.67
CA ASP A 559 -10.48 12.86 12.17
C ASP A 559 -11.68 13.25 11.30
N GLU A 560 -11.58 14.27 10.45
CA GLU A 560 -12.60 14.57 9.42
C GLU A 560 -12.63 13.54 8.28
N VAL A 561 -11.61 12.66 8.18
CA VAL A 561 -11.46 11.65 7.10
C VAL A 561 -11.32 10.22 7.62
N PHE A 562 -10.54 10.01 8.67
CA PHE A 562 -10.10 8.70 9.16
C PHE A 562 -10.47 8.49 10.64
N PRO A 563 -10.43 7.25 11.14
CA PRO A 563 -10.35 7.00 12.58
C PRO A 563 -9.14 7.72 13.24
N PRO A 564 -9.25 8.22 14.49
CA PRO A 564 -8.17 8.95 15.17
C PRO A 564 -6.81 8.23 15.23
N GLN A 565 -6.83 6.89 15.19
CA GLN A 565 -5.65 6.02 15.27
C GLN A 565 -4.72 6.20 14.07
N VAL A 566 -5.26 6.46 12.87
CA VAL A 566 -4.46 6.72 11.65
C VAL A 566 -3.62 7.98 11.81
N ALA A 567 -4.15 9.00 12.50
CA ALA A 567 -3.41 10.21 12.83
C ALA A 567 -2.32 9.98 13.89
N ILE A 568 -2.49 8.99 14.76
CA ILE A 568 -1.48 8.60 15.75
C ILE A 568 -0.35 7.84 15.07
N GLU A 569 -0.66 6.81 14.26
CA GLU A 569 0.35 6.04 13.51
C GLU A 569 1.23 6.97 12.65
N TRP A 570 0.60 7.81 11.81
CA TRP A 570 1.33 8.72 10.92
C TRP A 570 2.23 9.70 11.70
N LEU A 571 1.74 10.27 12.80
CA LEU A 571 2.55 11.16 13.64
C LEU A 571 3.71 10.43 14.31
N GLU A 572 3.50 9.21 14.83
CA GLU A 572 4.56 8.44 15.48
C GLU A 572 5.69 8.08 14.52
N THR A 573 5.38 7.68 13.28
CA THR A 573 6.37 7.41 12.23
C THR A 573 7.10 8.69 11.77
N TYR A 574 6.37 9.74 11.40
CA TYR A 574 6.94 10.85 10.61
C TYR A 574 7.22 12.15 11.37
N PHE A 575 6.74 12.32 12.61
CA PHE A 575 6.80 13.60 13.31
C PHE A 575 7.35 13.49 14.74
N MET A 576 6.91 12.48 15.51
CA MET A 576 7.07 12.45 16.96
C MET A 576 8.51 12.23 17.41
N LYS A 577 9.36 11.57 16.59
CA LYS A 577 10.80 11.42 16.88
C LYS A 577 11.50 12.78 17.02
N SER A 578 11.38 13.64 16.00
CA SER A 578 11.99 14.97 15.99
C SER A 578 11.34 15.89 17.02
N TYR A 579 10.01 15.86 17.14
CA TYR A 579 9.27 16.60 18.16
C TYR A 579 9.74 16.28 19.59
N ARG A 580 9.89 15.00 19.94
CA ARG A 580 10.39 14.57 21.27
C ARG A 580 11.79 15.12 21.56
N SER A 581 12.68 15.13 20.57
CA SER A 581 14.04 15.66 20.70
C SER A 581 14.02 17.16 21.08
N VAL A 582 13.31 17.97 20.28
CA VAL A 582 13.18 19.43 20.48
C VAL A 582 12.54 19.75 21.83
N ILE A 583 11.46 19.03 22.21
CA ILE A 583 10.78 19.25 23.49
C ILE A 583 11.65 18.84 24.68
N HIS A 584 12.41 17.74 24.58
CA HIS A 584 13.34 17.32 25.63
C HIS A 584 14.44 18.37 25.86
N ARG A 585 15.05 18.86 24.77
CA ARG A 585 16.03 19.96 24.82
C ARG A 585 15.42 21.24 25.39
N TYR A 586 14.25 21.66 24.90
CA TYR A 586 13.56 22.85 25.36
C TYR A 586 13.30 22.84 26.87
N GLU A 587 12.68 21.78 27.40
CA GLU A 587 12.36 21.68 28.84
C GLU A 587 13.63 21.48 29.69
N PHE A 588 14.68 20.82 29.18
CA PHE A 588 15.99 20.79 29.83
C PHE A 588 16.57 22.21 29.99
N ILE A 589 16.65 22.99 28.91
CA ILE A 589 17.24 24.34 28.91
C ILE A 589 16.42 25.26 29.81
N LYS A 590 15.08 25.25 29.66
CA LYS A 590 14.12 26.06 30.42
C LYS A 590 14.23 25.83 31.94
N ARG A 591 14.44 24.58 32.35
CA ARG A 591 14.75 24.22 33.74
C ARG A 591 16.15 24.70 34.15
N ALA A 592 17.17 24.36 33.38
CA ALA A 592 18.57 24.62 33.74
C ALA A 592 18.91 26.12 33.79
N VAL A 593 18.35 26.96 32.90
CA VAL A 593 18.46 28.43 32.95
C VAL A 593 17.92 29.00 34.27
N LYS A 594 16.87 28.41 34.83
CA LYS A 594 16.24 28.83 36.09
C LYS A 594 16.99 28.32 37.33
N GLU A 595 17.62 27.14 37.24
CA GLU A 595 18.14 26.39 38.40
C GLU A 595 19.67 26.41 38.53
N GLN A 596 20.42 26.60 37.44
CA GLN A 596 21.88 26.52 37.44
C GLN A 596 22.52 27.74 38.11
N LYS A 597 23.12 27.53 39.30
CA LYS A 597 23.83 28.57 40.06
C LYS A 597 25.33 28.35 40.20
N ALA A 598 25.81 27.17 39.80
CA ALA A 598 27.21 26.76 39.89
C ALA A 598 27.53 25.73 38.78
N TRP A 599 28.81 25.45 38.59
CA TRP A 599 29.31 24.54 37.56
C TRP A 599 30.40 23.64 38.14
N LEU A 600 30.46 22.39 37.70
CA LEU A 600 31.60 21.52 38.00
C LEU A 600 32.85 22.05 37.28
N PRO A 601 34.07 21.86 37.83
CA PRO A 601 35.29 22.12 37.08
C PRO A 601 35.34 21.25 35.81
N ARG A 602 36.13 21.69 34.83
CA ARG A 602 36.39 20.97 33.57
C ARG A 602 37.82 20.40 33.62
N PRO A 603 38.08 19.18 33.11
CA PRO A 603 37.13 18.22 32.55
C PRO A 603 36.10 17.76 33.58
N ILE A 604 34.89 17.39 33.12
CA ILE A 604 33.83 16.92 34.03
C ILE A 604 34.32 15.59 34.65
N PRO A 605 34.25 15.41 35.98
CA PRO A 605 34.64 14.16 36.63
C PRO A 605 33.84 12.98 36.09
N ASP A 606 34.50 11.83 35.91
CA ASP A 606 33.81 10.61 35.48
C ASP A 606 32.90 10.09 36.60
N ASN A 607 31.75 9.52 36.25
CA ASN A 607 30.66 9.29 37.21
C ASN A 607 31.06 8.36 38.38
N ASP A 608 31.95 7.41 38.13
CA ASP A 608 32.49 6.50 39.16
C ASP A 608 33.20 7.24 40.31
N THR A 609 33.72 8.45 40.05
CA THR A 609 34.35 9.30 41.07
C THR A 609 33.36 10.16 41.88
N LEU A 610 32.11 10.30 41.42
CA LEU A 610 31.05 11.04 42.13
C LEU A 610 30.41 10.19 43.25
N GLU A 611 30.31 8.86 43.08
CA GLU A 611 29.89 7.97 44.17
C GLU A 611 30.93 7.86 45.30
N MET A 612 32.23 7.88 44.97
CA MET A 612 33.28 7.90 46.00
C MET A 612 33.25 9.17 46.85
N ASN A 613 33.09 10.34 46.22
CA ASN A 613 33.09 11.63 46.93
C ASN A 613 31.82 11.90 47.76
N THR A 614 30.73 11.17 47.53
CA THR A 614 29.51 11.26 48.35
C THR A 614 29.54 10.32 49.56
N LYS A 615 30.31 9.22 49.52
CA LYS A 615 30.58 8.39 50.72
C LYS A 615 31.54 9.04 51.70
N ASN A 616 32.50 9.84 51.22
CA ASN A 616 33.47 10.58 52.06
C ASN A 616 32.94 11.93 52.61
N LYS A 617 31.62 12.16 52.58
CA LYS A 617 30.95 13.36 53.15
C LYS A 617 29.66 13.01 53.92
N ARG A 618 29.72 11.93 54.70
CA ARG A 618 28.75 11.58 55.75
C ARG A 618 29.48 11.37 57.07
#